data_AF-A0A9W6RUG9-F1
#
_entry.id   AF-A0A9W6RUG9-F1
#
_cell.length_a   1.000
_cell.length_b   1.000
_cell.length_c   1.000
_cell.angle_alpha   90.00
_cell.angle_beta   90.00
_cell.angle_gamma   90.00
#
_symmetry.space_group_name_H-M   'P 1'
#
loop_
_entity.id
_entity.type
_entity.pdbx_description
1 polymer ?
#
loop_
_entity_poly.entity_id
_entity_poly.type
_entity_poly.pdbx_seq_one_letter_code
_entity_poly.pdbx_strand_id
1 'polypeptide(L)'
;MSQPLGEVDQKALLRWAFQRRSEISKILSRMPARESRTGVETLISRVSRLETNLVGGTDPIEAWDEFVEFLDGEGADAWEYYLKQQEAVDKELQEAERRKARDRLAALAARVAVKARNKYQGGPNAQVGTVIAGLVDVTTGRTWVGTSGVAAHATAAHPVMTALLDRTRDVEKWPVASCAEVDAMKQYLHANNITSLQEIPAESLFFHAETWNEEARKWQGRSACKNCSQWFTKIQAQRV
;
A
#
# COMPACT_ATOMS: atom_id res chain seq x y z
N MET A 1 -22.05 26.04 -12.25
CA MET A 1 -21.34 26.28 -10.98
C MET A 1 -21.58 27.73 -10.61
N SER A 2 -22.24 28.02 -9.48
CA SER A 2 -22.50 29.42 -9.08
C SER A 2 -22.43 29.53 -7.56
N GLN A 3 -21.26 29.92 -7.05
CA GLN A 3 -21.15 30.58 -5.75
C GLN A 3 -21.02 32.08 -6.01
N PRO A 4 -21.72 32.94 -5.23
CA PRO A 4 -21.53 34.37 -5.30
C PRO A 4 -20.16 34.69 -4.70
N LEU A 5 -19.22 35.11 -5.53
CA LEU A 5 -17.88 35.50 -5.10
C LEU A 5 -17.99 36.78 -4.26
N GLY A 6 -17.94 36.63 -2.92
CA GLY A 6 -17.40 37.69 -2.08
C GLY A 6 -15.97 38.01 -2.53
N GLU A 7 -15.56 39.28 -2.42
CA GLU A 7 -14.28 39.86 -2.87
C GLU A 7 -13.24 38.83 -3.27
N VAL A 8 -13.03 38.68 -4.58
CA VAL A 8 -11.95 37.84 -5.12
C VAL A 8 -10.62 38.45 -4.66
N ASP A 9 -10.06 37.92 -3.58
CA ASP A 9 -8.75 38.33 -3.07
C ASP A 9 -7.70 38.01 -4.14
N GLN A 10 -7.15 39.07 -4.76
CA GLN A 10 -6.10 38.99 -5.78
C GLN A 10 -4.95 38.07 -5.34
N LYS A 11 -4.57 38.09 -4.05
CA LYS A 11 -3.49 37.24 -3.54
C LYS A 11 -3.89 35.77 -3.49
N ALA A 12 -5.14 35.48 -3.14
CA ALA A 12 -5.67 34.11 -3.16
C ALA A 12 -5.74 33.58 -4.60
N LEU A 13 -6.23 34.39 -5.53
CA LEU A 13 -6.35 34.00 -6.94
C LEU A 13 -4.97 33.82 -7.61
N LEU A 14 -4.01 34.71 -7.33
CA LEU A 14 -2.64 34.58 -7.81
C LEU A 14 -1.98 33.29 -7.30
N ARG A 15 -2.18 32.97 -6.00
CA ARG A 15 -1.66 31.73 -5.40
C ARG A 15 -2.29 30.49 -6.07
N TRP A 16 -3.60 30.53 -6.32
CA TRP A 16 -4.30 29.47 -7.02
C TRP A 16 -3.74 29.26 -8.43
N ALA A 17 -3.57 30.34 -9.21
CA ALA A 17 -3.05 30.27 -10.58
C ALA A 17 -1.64 29.65 -10.62
N PHE A 18 -0.77 30.08 -9.71
CA PHE A 18 0.58 29.51 -9.57
C PHE A 18 0.54 28.01 -9.23
N GLN A 19 -0.29 27.59 -8.26
CA GLN A 19 -0.44 26.19 -7.88
C GLN A 19 -0.94 25.34 -9.05
N ARG A 20 -1.99 25.79 -9.74
CA ARG A 20 -2.55 25.06 -10.89
C ARG A 20 -1.58 24.97 -12.05
N ARG A 21 -0.85 26.04 -12.37
CA ARG A 21 0.22 25.98 -13.38
C ARG A 21 1.26 24.91 -13.04
N SER A 22 1.69 24.84 -11.78
CA SER A 22 2.65 23.83 -11.32
C SER A 22 2.10 22.41 -11.46
N GLU A 23 0.85 22.18 -11.09
CA GLU A 23 0.19 20.88 -11.19
C GLU A 23 0.00 20.43 -12.64
N ILE A 24 -0.51 21.32 -13.50
CA ILE A 24 -0.68 21.06 -14.93
C ILE A 24 0.67 20.73 -15.57
N SER A 25 1.74 21.47 -15.23
CA SER A 25 3.09 21.21 -15.74
C SER A 25 3.62 19.82 -15.33
N LYS A 26 3.40 19.41 -14.08
CA LYS A 26 3.78 18.07 -13.60
C LYS A 26 3.07 16.97 -14.38
N ILE A 27 1.76 17.10 -14.58
CA ILE A 27 0.98 16.13 -15.36
C ILE A 27 1.48 16.11 -16.81
N LEU A 28 1.63 17.28 -17.43
CA LEU A 28 2.13 17.40 -18.81
C LEU A 28 3.46 16.65 -19.02
N SER A 29 4.40 16.78 -18.08
CA SER A 29 5.69 16.08 -18.13
C SER A 29 5.59 14.55 -18.10
N ARG A 30 4.49 14.00 -17.58
CA ARG A 30 4.24 12.55 -17.46
C ARG A 30 3.45 11.96 -18.63
N MET A 31 2.92 12.79 -19.54
CA MET A 31 2.07 12.33 -20.64
C MET A 31 2.86 11.72 -21.82
N PRO A 32 2.43 10.58 -22.38
CA PRO A 32 3.24 9.79 -23.33
C PRO A 32 3.22 10.19 -24.82
N ALA A 33 2.51 11.25 -25.28
CA ALA A 33 2.48 11.64 -26.71
C ALA A 33 2.29 13.16 -26.98
N ARG A 34 2.72 13.65 -28.15
CA ARG A 34 2.65 15.09 -28.56
C ARG A 34 1.24 15.55 -28.96
N GLU A 35 0.48 14.76 -29.72
CA GLU A 35 -0.83 15.19 -30.25
C GLU A 35 -1.90 15.36 -29.16
N SER A 36 -1.76 14.64 -28.04
CA SER A 36 -2.62 14.76 -26.87
C SER A 36 -2.17 15.84 -25.88
N ARG A 37 -1.04 16.53 -26.12
CA ARG A 37 -0.51 17.57 -25.22
C ARG A 37 -1.02 18.95 -25.53
N THR A 38 -1.42 19.21 -26.79
CA THR A 38 -1.81 20.54 -27.27
C THR A 38 -2.90 21.18 -26.41
N GLY A 39 -3.94 20.43 -26.01
CA GLY A 39 -4.99 20.95 -25.13
C GLY A 39 -4.47 21.36 -23.74
N VAL A 40 -3.64 20.51 -23.13
CA VAL A 40 -3.03 20.76 -21.82
C VAL A 40 -1.98 21.88 -21.87
N GLU A 41 -1.28 22.02 -23.00
CA GLU A 41 -0.35 23.13 -23.31
C GLU A 41 -1.10 24.47 -23.51
N THR A 42 -2.28 24.45 -24.13
CA THR A 42 -3.15 25.62 -24.20
C THR A 42 -3.66 26.01 -22.81
N LEU A 43 -4.06 25.02 -22.01
CA LEU A 43 -4.53 25.24 -20.65
C LEU A 43 -3.44 25.86 -19.75
N ILE A 44 -2.20 25.34 -19.79
CA ILE A 44 -1.10 25.92 -19.00
C ILE A 44 -0.76 27.34 -19.45
N SER A 45 -0.83 27.62 -20.75
CA SER A 45 -0.64 28.96 -21.31
C SER A 45 -1.71 29.93 -20.79
N ARG A 46 -2.97 29.51 -20.75
CA ARG A 46 -4.08 30.32 -20.23
C ARG A 46 -4.00 30.57 -18.73
N VAL A 47 -3.63 29.58 -17.92
CA VAL A 47 -3.35 29.79 -16.49
C VAL A 47 -2.15 30.74 -16.28
N SER A 48 -1.12 30.65 -17.14
CA SER A 48 0.03 31.57 -17.09
C SER A 48 -0.36 33.01 -17.47
N ARG A 49 -1.30 33.17 -18.42
CA ARG A 49 -1.86 34.47 -18.79
C ARG A 49 -2.69 35.06 -17.64
N LEU A 50 -3.51 34.26 -16.96
CA LEU A 50 -4.20 34.67 -15.73
C LEU A 50 -3.20 35.17 -14.67
N GLU A 51 -2.15 34.41 -14.39
CA GLU A 51 -1.08 34.82 -13.46
C GLU A 51 -0.43 36.16 -13.89
N THR A 52 -0.13 36.31 -15.18
CA THR A 52 0.50 37.52 -15.74
C THR A 52 -0.42 38.74 -15.64
N ASN A 53 -1.71 38.59 -15.95
CA ASN A 53 -2.72 39.66 -15.85
C ASN A 53 -2.84 40.14 -14.40
N LEU A 54 -2.92 39.21 -13.44
CA LEU A 54 -3.01 39.54 -12.02
C LEU A 54 -1.76 40.26 -11.49
N VAL A 55 -0.56 39.88 -11.96
CA VAL A 55 0.69 40.58 -11.62
C VAL A 55 0.77 41.95 -12.30
N GLY A 56 0.24 42.06 -13.52
CA GLY A 56 0.18 43.30 -14.30
C GLY A 56 -0.83 44.34 -13.78
N GLY A 57 -1.66 43.97 -12.80
CA GLY A 57 -2.64 44.86 -12.17
C GLY A 57 -4.01 44.87 -12.86
N THR A 58 -4.31 43.88 -13.71
CA THR A 58 -5.68 43.65 -14.18
C THR A 58 -6.59 43.34 -12.99
N ASP A 59 -7.84 43.82 -13.05
CA ASP A 59 -8.83 43.53 -12.01
C ASP A 59 -8.99 42.01 -11.83
N PRO A 60 -8.98 41.47 -10.58
CA PRO A 60 -9.05 40.04 -10.36
C PRO A 60 -10.32 39.37 -10.87
N ILE A 61 -11.46 40.09 -10.86
CA ILE A 61 -12.73 39.56 -11.36
C ILE A 61 -12.67 39.51 -12.88
N GLU A 62 -12.22 40.58 -13.53
CA GLU A 62 -12.05 40.62 -14.99
C GLU A 62 -11.10 39.51 -15.49
N ALA A 63 -9.93 39.37 -14.85
CA ALA A 63 -8.96 38.34 -15.23
C ALA A 63 -9.51 36.92 -15.00
N TRP A 64 -10.29 36.72 -13.94
CA TRP A 64 -10.94 35.44 -13.66
C TRP A 64 -12.05 35.12 -14.66
N ASP A 65 -12.89 36.10 -14.99
CA ASP A 65 -13.98 35.94 -15.95
C ASP A 65 -13.45 35.60 -17.35
N GLU A 66 -12.37 36.25 -17.82
CA GLU A 66 -11.70 35.90 -19.09
C GLU A 66 -11.20 34.44 -19.08
N PHE A 67 -10.69 33.98 -17.93
CA PHE A 67 -10.23 32.61 -17.78
C PHE A 67 -11.39 31.61 -17.78
N VAL A 68 -12.49 31.93 -17.09
CA VAL A 68 -13.70 31.09 -17.06
C VAL A 68 -14.35 31.03 -18.44
N GLU A 69 -14.45 32.13 -19.16
CA GLU A 69 -14.99 32.17 -20.52
C GLU A 69 -14.17 31.27 -21.47
N PHE A 70 -12.85 31.27 -21.33
CA PHE A 70 -12.01 30.31 -22.04
C PHE A 70 -12.35 28.86 -21.66
N LEU A 71 -12.51 28.55 -20.38
CA LEU A 71 -12.85 27.19 -19.92
C LEU A 71 -14.24 26.72 -20.38
N ASP A 72 -15.20 27.63 -20.49
CA ASP A 72 -16.56 27.30 -20.95
C ASP A 72 -16.68 27.24 -22.48
N GLY A 73 -15.70 27.79 -23.21
CA GLY A 73 -15.62 27.79 -24.67
C GLY A 73 -14.52 26.88 -25.21
N GLU A 74 -13.54 27.48 -25.88
CA GLU A 74 -12.44 26.79 -26.59
C GLU A 74 -11.59 25.88 -25.69
N GLY A 75 -11.59 26.13 -24.39
CA GLY A 75 -10.83 25.41 -23.37
C GLY A 75 -11.57 24.25 -22.71
N ALA A 76 -12.87 24.06 -22.98
CA ALA A 76 -13.69 23.06 -22.28
C ALA A 76 -13.13 21.64 -22.43
N ASP A 77 -12.89 21.21 -23.67
CA ASP A 77 -12.34 19.88 -23.96
C ASP A 77 -10.93 19.71 -23.37
N ALA A 78 -10.13 20.77 -23.38
CA ALA A 78 -8.78 20.76 -22.80
C ALA A 78 -8.80 20.62 -21.27
N TRP A 79 -9.76 21.25 -20.62
CA TRP A 79 -9.96 21.17 -19.17
C TRP A 79 -10.49 19.80 -18.75
N GLU A 80 -11.51 19.28 -19.43
CA GLU A 80 -12.05 17.94 -19.17
C GLU A 80 -10.97 16.87 -19.36
N TYR A 81 -10.22 16.98 -20.45
CA TYR A 81 -9.10 16.08 -20.71
C TYR A 81 -8.02 16.17 -19.63
N TYR A 82 -7.67 17.37 -19.18
CA TYR A 82 -6.74 17.56 -18.06
C TYR A 82 -7.23 16.87 -16.78
N LEU A 83 -8.50 17.06 -16.39
CA LEU A 83 -9.06 16.43 -15.19
C LEU A 83 -9.00 14.90 -15.26
N LYS A 84 -9.29 14.31 -16.43
CA LYS A 84 -9.18 12.87 -16.65
C LYS A 84 -7.74 12.37 -16.52
N GLN A 85 -6.77 13.12 -17.02
CA GLN A 85 -5.34 12.78 -16.89
C GLN A 85 -4.85 12.95 -15.45
N GLN A 86 -5.34 13.97 -14.74
CA GLN A 86 -5.07 14.15 -13.31
C GLN A 86 -5.56 12.94 -12.51
N GLU A 87 -6.80 12.49 -12.74
CA GLU A 87 -7.35 11.30 -12.07
C GLU A 87 -6.50 10.05 -12.34
N ALA A 88 -6.06 9.84 -13.58
CA ALA A 88 -5.20 8.72 -13.94
C ALA A 88 -3.85 8.76 -13.21
N VAL A 89 -3.20 9.93 -13.17
CA VAL A 89 -1.93 10.13 -12.48
C VAL A 89 -2.08 9.96 -10.97
N ASP A 90 -3.16 10.47 -10.39
CA ASP A 90 -3.44 10.34 -8.95
C ASP A 90 -3.67 8.87 -8.59
N LYS A 91 -4.38 8.11 -9.44
CA LYS A 91 -4.56 6.67 -9.27
C LYS A 91 -3.22 5.93 -9.33
N GLU A 92 -2.38 6.21 -10.31
CA GLU A 92 -1.04 5.62 -10.41
C GLU A 92 -0.16 5.94 -9.21
N LEU A 93 -0.19 7.19 -8.72
CA LEU A 93 0.53 7.60 -7.52
C LEU A 93 0.04 6.86 -6.28
N GLN A 94 -1.27 6.77 -6.08
CA GLN A 94 -1.85 6.01 -4.97
C GLN A 94 -1.48 4.53 -5.05
N GLU A 95 -1.52 3.92 -6.24
CA GLU A 95 -1.10 2.53 -6.44
C GLU A 95 0.40 2.34 -6.15
N ALA A 96 1.24 3.26 -6.59
CA ALA A 96 2.69 3.24 -6.32
C ALA A 96 3.01 3.41 -4.83
N GLU A 97 2.29 4.29 -4.13
CA GLU A 97 2.42 4.46 -2.68
C GLU A 97 1.97 3.22 -1.92
N ARG A 98 0.81 2.64 -2.28
CA ARG A 98 0.34 1.37 -1.73
C ARG A 98 1.36 0.25 -1.95
N ARG A 99 1.96 0.17 -3.14
CA ARG A 99 3.02 -0.81 -3.45
C ARG A 99 4.28 -0.58 -2.62
N LYS A 100 4.77 0.67 -2.51
CA LYS A 100 5.93 1.01 -1.67
C LYS A 100 5.67 0.69 -0.20
N ALA A 101 4.46 0.99 0.30
CA ALA A 101 4.06 0.64 1.66
C ALA A 101 4.10 -0.88 1.86
N ARG A 102 3.50 -1.63 0.92
CA ARG A 102 3.54 -3.10 0.89
C ARG A 102 4.97 -3.64 0.95
N ASP A 103 5.87 -3.14 0.10
CA ASP A 103 7.27 -3.58 0.03
C ASP A 103 8.06 -3.28 1.31
N ARG A 104 7.77 -2.16 1.98
CA ARG A 104 8.38 -1.83 3.28
C ARG A 104 7.95 -2.79 4.39
N LEU A 105 6.66 -3.12 4.43
CA LEU A 105 6.06 -3.98 5.45
C LEU A 105 6.50 -5.44 5.26
N ALA A 106 6.61 -5.84 3.99
CA ALA A 106 7.32 -7.01 3.55
C ALA A 106 8.75 -7.13 4.09
N ALA A 107 9.56 -6.09 3.90
CA ALA A 107 10.91 -6.05 4.44
C ALA A 107 10.93 -6.14 5.98
N LEU A 108 9.91 -5.60 6.67
CA LEU A 108 9.80 -5.67 8.12
C LEU A 108 9.49 -7.10 8.60
N ALA A 109 8.53 -7.79 7.97
CA ALA A 109 8.19 -9.17 8.30
C ALA A 109 9.41 -10.09 8.10
N ALA A 110 10.12 -9.91 6.99
CA ALA A 110 11.37 -10.62 6.74
C ALA A 110 12.44 -10.32 7.78
N ARG A 111 12.66 -9.04 8.14
CA ARG A 111 13.65 -8.66 9.15
C ARG A 111 13.39 -9.30 10.51
N VAL A 112 12.12 -9.41 10.90
CA VAL A 112 11.72 -10.03 12.17
C VAL A 112 11.99 -11.53 12.16
N ALA A 113 11.65 -12.23 11.07
CA ALA A 113 12.00 -13.64 10.89
C ALA A 113 13.53 -13.84 10.91
N VAL A 114 14.28 -13.00 10.20
CA VAL A 114 15.76 -13.02 10.18
C VAL A 114 16.35 -12.81 11.57
N LYS A 115 15.84 -11.85 12.34
CA LYS A 115 16.30 -11.62 13.71
C LYS A 115 16.04 -12.84 14.60
N ALA A 116 14.88 -13.49 14.43
CA ALA A 116 14.54 -14.69 15.18
C ALA A 116 15.40 -15.90 14.79
N ARG A 117 15.73 -16.07 13.51
CA ARG A 117 16.56 -17.18 13.02
C ARG A 117 17.94 -17.22 13.64
N ASN A 118 18.48 -16.06 14.04
CA ASN A 118 19.80 -16.00 14.67
C ASN A 118 19.87 -16.76 16.01
N LYS A 119 18.72 -17.15 16.59
CA LYS A 119 18.65 -18.02 17.78
C LYS A 119 18.78 -19.50 17.45
N TYR A 120 18.68 -19.87 16.17
CA TYR A 120 18.73 -21.26 15.70
C TYR A 120 20.09 -21.53 15.06
N GLN A 121 20.60 -22.74 15.29
CA GLN A 121 21.89 -23.14 14.73
C GLN A 121 21.83 -23.17 13.19
N GLY A 122 22.86 -22.62 12.55
CA GLY A 122 23.14 -22.84 11.13
C GLY A 122 24.22 -23.90 10.93
N GLY A 123 24.41 -24.32 9.68
CA GLY A 123 25.48 -25.25 9.30
C GLY A 123 25.08 -26.73 9.43
N PRO A 124 26.05 -27.66 9.55
CA PRO A 124 25.81 -29.10 9.58
C PRO A 124 24.92 -29.59 10.74
N ASN A 125 24.74 -28.78 11.78
CA ASN A 125 23.94 -29.09 12.97
C ASN A 125 22.57 -28.38 12.97
N ALA A 126 22.21 -27.68 11.88
CA ALA A 126 20.90 -27.04 11.77
C ALA A 126 19.80 -28.11 11.75
N GLN A 127 18.75 -27.93 12.56
CA GLN A 127 17.58 -28.80 12.52
C GLN A 127 16.82 -28.58 11.20
N VAL A 128 17.07 -29.46 10.22
CA VAL A 128 16.33 -29.54 8.97
C VAL A 128 14.84 -29.69 9.28
N GLY A 129 14.01 -28.84 8.65
CA GLY A 129 12.56 -28.82 8.88
C GLY A 129 12.07 -27.75 9.87
N THR A 130 12.96 -26.99 10.52
CA THR A 130 12.56 -25.80 11.30
C THR A 130 12.20 -24.65 10.37
N VAL A 131 10.99 -24.14 10.53
CA VAL A 131 10.46 -22.95 9.86
C VAL A 131 10.28 -21.84 10.88
N ILE A 132 10.63 -20.62 10.48
CA ILE A 132 10.46 -19.41 11.28
C ILE A 132 9.61 -18.46 10.49
N ALA A 133 8.51 -18.00 11.07
CA ALA A 133 7.61 -17.03 10.45
C ALA A 133 7.66 -15.71 11.19
N GLY A 134 7.84 -14.61 10.46
CA GLY A 134 7.58 -13.26 10.93
C GLY A 134 6.19 -12.82 10.50
N LEU A 135 5.42 -12.26 11.42
CA LEU A 135 4.13 -11.62 11.20
C LEU A 135 4.25 -10.13 11.53
N VAL A 136 3.69 -9.27 10.69
CA VAL A 136 3.55 -7.83 10.93
C VAL A 136 2.09 -7.45 10.81
N ASP A 137 1.60 -6.68 11.78
CA ASP A 137 0.33 -5.96 11.68
C ASP A 137 0.64 -4.53 11.26
N VAL A 138 0.18 -4.16 10.07
CA VAL A 138 0.49 -2.86 9.46
C VAL A 138 -0.25 -1.72 10.14
N THR A 139 -1.36 -2.01 10.82
CA THR A 139 -2.16 -0.99 11.50
C THR A 139 -1.44 -0.50 12.76
N THR A 140 -0.77 -1.40 13.47
CA THR A 140 -0.08 -1.12 14.73
C THR A 140 1.44 -1.06 14.59
N GLY A 141 2.00 -1.54 13.47
CA GLY A 141 3.45 -1.71 13.26
C GLY A 141 4.07 -2.79 14.14
N ARG A 142 3.28 -3.51 14.93
CA ARG A 142 3.75 -4.57 15.83
C ARG A 142 4.05 -5.84 15.05
N THR A 143 4.91 -6.67 15.64
CA THR A 143 5.46 -7.84 14.96
C THR A 143 5.52 -9.04 15.88
N TRP A 144 5.26 -10.23 15.33
CA TRP A 144 5.26 -11.50 16.04
C TRP A 144 6.11 -12.52 15.30
N VAL A 145 6.62 -13.51 16.03
CA VAL A 145 7.49 -14.54 15.48
C VAL A 145 6.96 -15.89 15.87
N GLY A 146 6.66 -16.73 14.89
CA GLY A 146 6.32 -18.12 15.12
C GLY A 146 7.42 -19.07 14.70
N THR A 147 7.47 -20.25 15.32
CA THR A 147 8.38 -21.34 14.95
C THR A 147 7.60 -22.63 14.75
N SER A 148 7.94 -23.42 13.74
CA SER A 148 7.31 -24.74 13.53
C SER A 148 7.86 -25.80 14.48
N GLY A 149 7.02 -26.75 14.90
CA GLY A 149 7.43 -27.89 15.74
C GLY A 149 6.45 -28.18 16.88
N VAL A 150 6.56 -29.37 17.48
CA VAL A 150 5.48 -29.97 18.30
C VAL A 150 5.55 -29.62 19.79
N ALA A 151 6.69 -29.20 20.36
CA ALA A 151 6.83 -29.23 21.83
C ALA A 151 7.47 -28.02 22.52
N ALA A 152 8.32 -27.20 21.87
CA ALA A 152 9.08 -26.17 22.58
C ALA A 152 8.47 -24.75 22.54
N HIS A 153 7.65 -24.45 21.53
CA HIS A 153 7.20 -23.08 21.23
C HIS A 153 5.73 -22.95 20.82
N ALA A 154 4.94 -24.03 20.89
CA ALA A 154 3.53 -23.97 20.50
C ALA A 154 2.77 -23.09 21.49
N THR A 155 2.50 -21.84 21.10
CA THR A 155 1.57 -20.97 21.83
C THR A 155 0.28 -21.73 22.09
N ALA A 156 -0.29 -21.55 23.29
CA ALA A 156 -1.54 -22.19 23.70
C ALA A 156 -2.61 -22.02 22.61
N ALA A 157 -3.39 -23.08 22.37
CA ALA A 157 -4.44 -23.06 21.37
C ALA A 157 -5.34 -21.83 21.56
N HIS A 158 -5.64 -21.14 20.46
CA HIS A 158 -6.48 -19.96 20.46
C HIS A 158 -7.80 -20.29 19.75
N PRO A 159 -8.99 -20.05 20.33
CA PRO A 159 -10.26 -20.45 19.73
C PRO A 159 -10.46 -19.92 18.31
N VAL A 160 -10.11 -18.66 18.06
CA VAL A 160 -10.15 -18.05 16.72
C VAL A 160 -9.19 -18.75 15.74
N MET A 161 -8.01 -19.17 16.20
CA MET A 161 -7.09 -19.93 15.35
C MET A 161 -7.67 -21.31 15.02
N THR A 162 -8.32 -21.97 15.98
CA THR A 162 -9.02 -23.24 15.73
C THR A 162 -10.11 -23.05 14.68
N ALA A 163 -10.90 -21.97 14.77
CA ALA A 163 -11.93 -21.65 13.79
C ALA A 163 -11.35 -21.31 12.39
N LEU A 164 -10.19 -20.64 12.33
CA LEU A 164 -9.49 -20.39 11.07
C LEU A 164 -9.03 -21.67 10.39
N LEU A 165 -8.50 -22.59 11.20
CA LEU A 165 -8.00 -23.88 10.74
C LEU A 165 -9.14 -24.84 10.41
N ASP A 166 -10.32 -24.68 11.01
CA ASP A 166 -11.51 -25.46 10.67
C ASP A 166 -11.77 -25.37 9.16
N ARG A 167 -11.92 -26.54 8.53
CA ARG A 167 -12.08 -26.71 7.07
C ARG A 167 -10.89 -26.31 6.20
N THR A 168 -9.71 -26.08 6.77
CA THR A 168 -8.47 -26.12 5.98
C THR A 168 -8.30 -27.56 5.51
N ARG A 169 -8.49 -27.81 4.22
CA ARG A 169 -8.36 -29.17 3.67
C ARG A 169 -6.91 -29.61 3.89
N ASP A 170 -6.71 -30.84 4.35
CA ASP A 170 -5.38 -31.47 4.48
C ASP A 170 -4.81 -31.75 3.08
N VAL A 171 -4.36 -30.68 2.41
CA VAL A 171 -3.74 -30.76 1.09
C VAL A 171 -2.31 -31.29 1.21
N GLU A 172 -1.68 -31.10 2.37
CA GLU A 172 -0.34 -31.59 2.69
C GLU A 172 -0.37 -32.52 3.90
N LYS A 173 0.57 -33.48 3.92
CA LYS A 173 0.62 -34.58 4.89
C LYS A 173 0.99 -34.15 6.32
N TRP A 174 1.46 -32.92 6.52
CA TRP A 174 1.85 -32.42 7.84
C TRP A 174 0.72 -31.62 8.50
N PRO A 175 0.57 -31.71 9.83
CA PRO A 175 -0.46 -30.98 10.56
C PRO A 175 -0.22 -29.47 10.46
N VAL A 176 -1.20 -28.74 9.91
CA VAL A 176 -1.14 -27.28 9.75
C VAL A 176 -1.00 -26.55 11.10
N ALA A 177 -1.52 -27.14 12.18
CA ALA A 177 -1.41 -26.59 13.53
C ALA A 177 0.04 -26.43 14.03
N SER A 178 0.99 -27.14 13.41
CA SER A 178 2.42 -27.10 13.72
C SER A 178 3.21 -26.14 12.84
N CYS A 179 2.54 -25.40 11.93
CA CYS A 179 3.21 -24.42 11.08
C CYS A 179 3.63 -23.17 11.87
N ALA A 180 4.78 -22.61 11.51
CA ALA A 180 5.31 -21.40 12.14
C ALA A 180 4.35 -20.21 11.98
N GLU A 181 3.67 -20.11 10.84
CA GLU A 181 2.69 -19.07 10.55
C GLU A 181 1.49 -19.14 11.51
N VAL A 182 1.08 -20.35 11.91
CA VAL A 182 0.01 -20.56 12.89
C VAL A 182 0.46 -20.14 14.28
N ASP A 183 1.70 -20.45 14.68
CA ASP A 183 2.24 -20.02 15.96
C ASP A 183 2.36 -18.48 16.05
N ALA A 184 2.86 -17.83 14.99
CA ALA A 184 2.93 -16.37 14.90
C ALA A 184 1.52 -15.74 15.04
N MET A 185 0.53 -16.34 14.37
CA MET A 185 -0.85 -15.87 14.42
C MET A 185 -1.47 -16.07 15.81
N LYS A 186 -1.20 -17.19 16.50
CA LYS A 186 -1.67 -17.38 17.88
C LYS A 186 -1.13 -16.29 18.80
N GLN A 187 0.16 -15.96 18.69
CA GLN A 187 0.74 -14.88 19.49
C GLN A 187 0.08 -13.53 19.20
N TYR A 188 -0.21 -13.24 17.93
CA TYR A 188 -0.96 -12.05 17.54
C TYR A 188 -2.37 -12.02 18.16
N LEU A 189 -3.12 -13.11 18.05
CA LEU A 189 -4.49 -13.22 18.57
C LEU A 189 -4.53 -13.03 20.09
N HIS A 190 -3.62 -13.69 20.83
CA HIS A 190 -3.50 -13.53 22.28
C HIS A 190 -3.08 -12.11 22.67
N ALA A 191 -2.08 -11.54 22.00
CA ALA A 191 -1.56 -10.21 22.32
C ALA A 191 -2.60 -9.08 22.11
N ASN A 192 -3.57 -9.30 21.21
CA ASN A 192 -4.62 -8.33 20.90
C ASN A 192 -5.99 -8.72 21.50
N ASN A 193 -6.06 -9.78 22.30
CA ASN A 193 -7.30 -10.31 22.90
C ASN A 193 -8.42 -10.52 21.86
N ILE A 194 -8.08 -10.99 20.67
CA ILE A 194 -9.05 -11.18 19.59
C ILE A 194 -9.94 -12.37 19.93
N THR A 195 -11.26 -12.20 19.90
CA THR A 195 -12.20 -13.28 20.27
C THR A 195 -13.02 -13.84 19.12
N SER A 196 -13.06 -13.13 17.99
CA SER A 196 -13.80 -13.52 16.79
C SER A 196 -12.99 -13.33 15.50
N LEU A 197 -13.45 -13.95 14.41
CA LEU A 197 -12.80 -13.81 13.09
C LEU A 197 -12.92 -12.40 12.52
N GLN A 198 -14.02 -11.72 12.83
CA GLN A 198 -14.37 -10.39 12.32
C GLN A 198 -13.49 -9.29 12.91
N GLU A 199 -12.90 -9.55 14.08
CA GLU A 199 -11.94 -8.64 14.73
C GLU A 199 -10.55 -8.67 14.07
N ILE A 200 -10.27 -9.66 13.22
CA ILE A 200 -9.00 -9.72 12.48
C ILE A 200 -9.06 -8.67 11.36
N PRO A 201 -8.16 -7.67 11.37
CA PRO A 201 -8.18 -6.64 10.34
C PRO A 201 -7.80 -7.24 8.98
N ALA A 202 -8.67 -7.03 8.00
CA ALA A 202 -8.45 -7.49 6.63
C ALA A 202 -7.29 -6.72 5.99
N GLU A 203 -6.52 -7.39 5.13
CA GLU A 203 -5.39 -6.82 4.37
C GLU A 203 -4.27 -6.20 5.22
N SER A 204 -4.30 -6.37 6.55
CA SER A 204 -3.37 -5.71 7.46
C SER A 204 -2.26 -6.63 7.97
N LEU A 205 -2.36 -7.93 7.73
CA LEU A 205 -1.43 -8.93 8.26
C LEU A 205 -0.49 -9.41 7.18
N PHE A 206 0.81 -9.31 7.43
CA PHE A 206 1.87 -9.67 6.51
C PHE A 206 2.74 -10.77 7.09
N PHE A 207 2.88 -11.88 6.36
CA PHE A 207 3.68 -13.03 6.75
C PHE A 207 4.90 -13.20 5.85
N HIS A 208 6.05 -13.46 6.46
CA HIS A 208 7.24 -13.96 5.80
C HIS A 208 7.74 -15.21 6.54
N ALA A 209 8.15 -16.25 5.82
CA ALA A 209 8.65 -17.47 6.42
C ALA A 209 10.01 -17.86 5.84
N GLU A 210 10.92 -18.32 6.70
CA GLU A 210 12.21 -18.87 6.33
C GLU A 210 12.36 -20.31 6.82
N THR A 211 13.13 -21.10 6.07
CA THR A 211 13.54 -22.45 6.45
C THR A 211 15.03 -22.63 6.18
N TRP A 212 15.67 -23.55 6.90
CA TRP A 212 17.01 -23.98 6.58
C TRP A 212 17.01 -24.77 5.26
N ASN A 213 17.82 -24.36 4.30
CA ASN A 213 18.13 -25.12 3.09
C ASN A 213 19.46 -25.85 3.31
N GLU A 214 19.40 -27.17 3.38
CA GLU A 214 20.56 -28.03 3.61
C GLU A 214 21.54 -28.01 2.42
N GLU A 215 21.03 -28.07 1.19
CA GLU A 215 21.84 -28.06 -0.04
C GLU A 215 22.62 -26.75 -0.18
N ALA A 216 21.94 -25.62 0.01
CA ALA A 216 22.54 -24.30 -0.08
C ALA A 216 23.23 -23.85 1.21
N ARG A 217 23.15 -24.66 2.29
CA ARG A 217 23.66 -24.38 3.64
C ARG A 217 23.34 -22.97 4.13
N LYS A 218 22.11 -22.52 3.92
CA LYS A 218 21.65 -21.18 4.32
C LYS A 218 20.17 -21.16 4.66
N TRP A 219 19.77 -20.21 5.49
CA TRP A 219 18.36 -19.85 5.65
C TRP A 219 17.86 -19.19 4.37
N GLN A 220 16.68 -19.61 3.90
CA GLN A 220 16.04 -19.05 2.72
C GLN A 220 14.56 -18.81 2.98
N GLY A 221 14.03 -17.76 2.34
CA GLY A 221 12.60 -17.52 2.27
C GLY A 221 11.89 -18.71 1.61
N ARG A 222 10.72 -19.06 2.14
CA ARG A 222 9.84 -20.10 1.58
C ARG A 222 8.43 -19.58 1.41
N SER A 223 7.71 -20.20 0.49
CA SER A 223 6.26 -20.07 0.44
C SER A 223 5.62 -20.67 1.69
N ALA A 224 4.52 -20.07 2.13
CA ALA A 224 3.59 -20.73 3.04
C ALA A 224 3.15 -22.07 2.44
N CYS A 225 2.93 -23.04 3.32
CA CYS A 225 2.41 -24.34 2.92
C CYS A 225 0.99 -24.21 2.35
N LYS A 226 0.51 -25.19 1.57
CA LYS A 226 -0.82 -25.13 0.95
C LYS A 226 -1.94 -25.04 1.99
N ASN A 227 -1.75 -25.66 3.15
CA ASN A 227 -2.70 -25.55 4.25
C ASN A 227 -2.72 -24.13 4.83
N CYS A 228 -1.55 -23.49 5.04
CA CYS A 228 -1.47 -22.11 5.51
C CYS A 228 -2.06 -21.10 4.52
N SER A 229 -1.82 -21.33 3.23
CA SER A 229 -2.32 -20.47 2.16
C SER A 229 -3.86 -20.39 2.15
N GLN A 230 -4.56 -21.48 2.47
CA GLN A 230 -6.02 -21.49 2.52
C GLN A 230 -6.59 -20.54 3.59
N TRP A 231 -6.05 -20.56 4.81
CA TRP A 231 -6.57 -19.70 5.89
C TRP A 231 -6.06 -18.25 5.77
N PHE A 232 -4.89 -18.02 5.17
CA PHE A 232 -4.47 -16.66 4.78
C PHE A 232 -5.50 -15.98 3.90
N THR A 233 -6.04 -16.67 2.90
CA THR A 233 -7.08 -16.13 2.02
C THR A 233 -8.35 -15.76 2.80
N LYS A 234 -8.73 -16.54 3.82
CA LYS A 234 -9.93 -16.25 4.64
C LYS A 234 -9.84 -14.92 5.37
N ILE A 235 -8.65 -14.53 5.81
CA ILE A 235 -8.40 -13.27 6.54
C ILE A 235 -7.77 -12.18 5.66
N GLN A 236 -7.66 -12.44 4.35
CA GLN A 236 -7.01 -11.55 3.39
C GLN A 236 -5.58 -11.16 3.82
N ALA A 237 -4.87 -12.05 4.51
CA ALA A 237 -3.48 -11.83 4.88
C ALA A 237 -2.59 -11.89 3.65
N GLN A 238 -1.56 -11.04 3.63
CA GLN A 238 -0.60 -10.97 2.54
C GLN A 238 0.66 -11.75 2.88
N ARG A 239 1.22 -12.41 1.85
CA ARG A 239 2.50 -13.08 1.94
C ARG A 239 3.58 -12.26 1.26
N VAL A 240 4.78 -12.36 1.80
CA VAL A 240 5.99 -11.69 1.35
C VAL A 240 7.10 -12.70 1.12
#